data_AF-A0A842TVR1-F1
#
_entry.id   AF-A0A842TVR1-F1
#
_cell.length_a   1.000
_cell.length_b   1.000
_cell.length_c   1.000
_cell.angle_alpha   90.00
_cell.angle_beta   90.00
_cell.angle_gamma   90.00
#
_symmetry.space_group_name_H-M   'P 1'
#
loop_
_entity.id
_entity.type
_entity.pdbx_description
1 polymer ?
#
loop_
_entity_poly.entity_id
_entity_poly.type
_entity_poly.pdbx_seq_one_letter_code
_entity_poly.pdbx_strand_id
1 'polypeptide(L)'
;MKIKRVLVIFLFIFLLVSLSVNSVSAYVDIRRGSEQLISFVIAWAEPFLFVLFGSYDGGYYLFEKFLFFIMLLAIVYIALSNIDIFDNNPPALWTVSIIVPILSVRFINWQWLNTVLLSYQVLGVALAGILPFIIYLYFLHNASNDGTVRKIGWIFFIVVYFGLWSTATTEGYSEIYFWTMIISLIFLIFDGTIHKALMKQKWKQAEDSGFVQAISKIDEELRRLREKGGSIPESIRKREERKLHRRRRQLLKHIS
;
A
#
# COMPACT_ATOMS: atom_id res chain seq x y z
N MET A 1 -14.15 16.57 -6.44
CA MET A 1 -13.35 17.11 -5.31
C MET A 1 -12.36 16.11 -4.69
N LYS A 2 -12.63 14.79 -4.68
CA LYS A 2 -11.74 13.77 -4.08
C LYS A 2 -10.38 13.60 -4.79
N ILE A 3 -10.34 13.68 -6.12
CA ILE A 3 -9.10 13.50 -6.92
C ILE A 3 -8.06 14.60 -6.66
N LYS A 4 -8.47 15.86 -6.48
CA LYS A 4 -7.53 16.96 -6.20
C LYS A 4 -6.83 16.80 -4.85
N ARG A 5 -7.51 16.25 -3.83
CA ARG A 5 -6.90 15.99 -2.51
C ARG A 5 -5.92 14.82 -2.56
N VAL A 6 -6.26 13.74 -3.26
CA VAL A 6 -5.34 12.60 -3.46
C VAL A 6 -4.12 13.02 -4.27
N LEU A 7 -4.29 13.86 -5.28
CA LEU A 7 -3.19 14.35 -6.12
C LEU A 7 -2.26 15.30 -5.35
N VAL A 8 -2.79 16.16 -4.47
CA VAL A 8 -1.98 17.03 -3.59
C VAL A 8 -1.23 16.21 -2.54
N ILE A 9 -1.86 15.21 -1.92
CA ILE A 9 -1.20 14.30 -0.96
C ILE A 9 -0.10 13.50 -1.67
N PHE A 10 -0.37 13.00 -2.88
CA PHE A 10 0.62 12.28 -3.68
C PHE A 10 1.80 13.17 -4.10
N LEU A 11 1.53 14.41 -4.54
CA LEU A 11 2.58 15.38 -4.85
C LEU A 11 3.41 15.74 -3.62
N PHE A 12 2.78 15.86 -2.45
CA PHE A 12 3.48 16.17 -1.21
C PHE A 12 4.37 15.02 -0.74
N ILE A 13 3.88 13.77 -0.83
CA ILE A 13 4.68 12.57 -0.54
C ILE A 13 5.81 12.44 -1.56
N PHE A 14 5.54 12.65 -2.84
CA PHE A 14 6.56 12.61 -3.89
C PHE A 14 7.63 13.69 -3.70
N LEU A 15 7.22 14.90 -3.33
CA LEU A 15 8.14 16.00 -2.99
C LEU A 15 9.03 15.61 -1.80
N LEU A 16 8.44 15.10 -0.71
CA LEU A 16 9.18 14.64 0.47
C LEU A 16 10.17 13.51 0.15
N VAL A 17 9.75 12.55 -0.70
CA VAL A 17 10.62 11.47 -1.16
C VAL A 17 11.72 12.03 -2.06
N SER A 18 11.44 12.94 -2.99
CA SER A 18 12.46 13.53 -3.86
C SER A 18 13.49 14.38 -3.11
N LEU A 19 13.08 15.04 -2.02
CA LEU A 19 13.99 15.74 -1.12
C LEU A 19 14.86 14.77 -0.30
N SER A 20 14.41 13.53 -0.09
CA SER A 20 15.20 12.48 0.57
C SER A 20 16.21 11.75 -0.35
N VAL A 21 16.07 11.87 -1.68
CA VAL A 21 16.89 11.12 -2.66
C VAL A 21 18.19 11.87 -3.04
N ASN A 22 18.33 13.15 -2.72
CA ASN A 22 19.58 13.89 -3.01
C ASN A 22 20.73 13.63 -2.01
N SER A 23 20.56 12.68 -1.07
CA SER A 23 21.53 12.41 0.01
C SER A 23 22.19 11.02 -0.09
N VAL A 24 22.39 10.50 -1.31
CA VAL A 24 22.85 9.12 -1.56
C VAL A 24 24.35 8.88 -1.24
N SER A 25 25.10 9.86 -0.73
CA SER A 25 26.45 9.61 -0.17
C SER A 25 26.54 9.73 1.36
N ALA A 26 25.43 9.88 2.09
CA ALA A 26 25.44 10.11 3.53
C ALA A 26 24.45 9.22 4.27
N TYR A 27 24.76 7.92 4.38
CA TYR A 27 24.06 6.99 5.27
C TYR A 27 24.12 7.44 6.75
N VAL A 28 24.97 8.43 7.07
CA VAL A 28 25.11 9.05 8.40
C VAL A 28 24.11 10.18 8.68
N ASP A 29 23.43 10.77 7.68
CA ASP A 29 22.66 12.02 7.87
C ASP A 29 21.13 11.89 7.86
N ILE A 30 20.53 10.78 7.41
CA ILE A 30 19.06 10.65 7.50
C ILE A 30 18.62 10.55 8.96
N ARG A 31 19.35 9.79 9.78
CA ARG A 31 19.09 9.70 11.21
C ARG A 31 19.26 11.06 11.89
N ARG A 32 20.34 11.77 11.60
CA ARG A 32 20.57 13.13 12.11
C ARG A 32 19.49 14.12 11.64
N GLY A 33 19.10 14.06 10.37
CA GLY A 33 18.03 14.89 9.82
C GLY A 33 16.68 14.59 10.49
N SER A 34 16.36 13.32 10.73
CA SER A 34 15.17 12.94 11.51
C SER A 34 15.26 13.42 12.96
N GLU A 35 16.41 13.29 13.61
CA GLU A 35 16.64 13.76 14.99
C GLU A 35 16.55 15.29 15.08
N GLN A 36 17.01 16.02 14.06
CA GLN A 36 16.87 17.48 13.94
C GLN A 36 15.43 17.91 13.74
N LEU A 37 14.68 17.23 12.87
CA LEU A 37 13.26 17.53 12.64
C LEU A 37 12.43 17.21 13.89
N ILE A 38 12.70 16.07 14.53
CA ILE A 38 12.08 15.68 15.80
C ILE A 38 12.38 16.72 16.88
N SER A 39 13.66 17.09 17.06
CA SER A 39 14.04 18.07 18.08
C SER A 39 13.45 19.46 17.80
N PHE A 40 13.35 19.89 16.54
CA PHE A 40 12.64 21.12 16.17
C PHE A 40 11.16 21.07 16.54
N VAL A 41 10.47 19.99 16.18
CA VAL A 41 9.04 19.82 16.49
C VAL A 41 8.81 19.75 18.00
N ILE A 42 9.66 19.01 18.72
CA ILE A 42 9.60 18.94 20.19
C ILE A 42 9.84 20.32 20.77
N ALA A 43 10.94 21.01 20.46
CA ALA A 43 11.25 22.30 21.06
C ALA A 43 10.14 23.35 20.86
N TRP A 44 9.46 23.30 19.70
CA TRP A 44 8.34 24.19 19.42
C TRP A 44 7.05 23.77 20.13
N ALA A 45 6.72 22.47 20.16
CA ALA A 45 5.45 21.96 20.67
C ALA A 45 5.47 21.62 22.17
N GLU A 46 6.65 21.38 22.75
CA GLU A 46 6.90 20.96 24.13
C GLU A 46 6.10 21.76 25.16
N PRO A 47 6.08 23.11 25.17
CA PRO A 47 5.31 23.83 26.18
C PRO A 47 3.81 23.50 26.15
N PHE A 48 3.24 23.25 24.97
CA PHE A 48 1.83 22.88 24.83
C PHE A 48 1.59 21.42 25.18
N LEU A 49 2.43 20.52 24.68
CA LEU A 49 2.32 19.08 24.88
C LEU A 49 2.56 18.69 26.34
N PHE A 50 3.44 19.41 27.04
CA PHE A 50 3.69 19.22 28.45
C PHE A 50 2.42 19.51 29.28
N VAL A 51 1.74 20.63 29.00
CA VAL A 51 0.49 20.99 29.66
C VAL A 51 -0.63 20.00 29.34
N LEU A 52 -0.73 19.55 28.09
CA LEU A 52 -1.81 18.66 27.65
C LEU A 52 -1.64 17.21 28.17
N PHE A 53 -0.42 16.68 28.12
CA PHE A 53 -0.15 15.28 28.46
C PHE A 53 0.32 15.08 29.90
N GLY A 54 0.78 16.13 30.58
CA GLY A 54 1.12 16.11 32.00
C GLY A 54 2.30 15.21 32.38
N SER A 55 3.25 14.97 31.46
CA SER A 55 4.40 14.06 31.70
C SER A 55 5.62 14.83 32.20
N TYR A 56 6.12 14.50 33.38
CA TYR A 56 7.40 15.00 33.91
C TYR A 56 8.60 14.11 33.53
N ASP A 57 8.36 13.01 32.81
CA ASP A 57 9.32 11.91 32.61
C ASP A 57 10.40 12.15 31.53
N GLY A 58 10.67 13.40 31.17
CA GLY A 58 11.68 13.78 30.17
C GLY A 58 11.14 13.89 28.74
N GLY A 59 11.72 14.84 27.98
CA GLY A 59 11.22 15.25 26.67
C GLY A 59 11.25 14.19 25.57
N TYR A 60 12.01 13.09 25.74
CA TYR A 60 12.04 12.02 24.76
C TYR A 60 10.65 11.43 24.53
N TYR A 61 9.94 11.03 25.60
CA TYR A 61 8.63 10.37 25.53
C TYR A 61 7.48 11.27 25.04
N LEU A 62 7.69 12.57 25.06
CA LEU A 62 6.68 13.54 24.69
C LEU A 62 6.41 13.49 23.19
N PHE A 63 7.42 13.15 22.38
CA PHE A 63 7.26 12.97 20.94
C PHE A 63 6.45 11.71 20.61
N GLU A 64 6.73 10.57 21.23
CA GLU A 64 5.97 9.35 20.96
C GLU A 64 4.53 9.47 21.46
N LYS A 65 4.31 10.12 22.61
CA LYS A 65 2.95 10.47 23.07
C LYS A 65 2.22 11.36 22.08
N PHE A 66 2.91 12.32 21.48
CA PHE A 66 2.33 13.20 20.45
C PHE A 66 1.98 12.44 19.17
N LEU A 67 2.86 11.56 18.69
CA LEU A 67 2.55 10.69 17.54
C LEU A 67 1.35 9.78 17.84
N PHE A 68 1.32 9.18 19.03
CA PHE A 68 0.22 8.34 19.46
C PHE A 68 -1.08 9.12 19.58
N PHE A 69 -1.03 10.36 20.05
CA PHE A 69 -2.17 11.29 20.08
C PHE A 69 -2.71 11.57 18.67
N ILE A 70 -1.85 11.93 17.70
CA ILE A 70 -2.29 12.18 16.31
C ILE A 70 -2.96 10.95 15.72
N MET A 71 -2.40 9.78 15.99
CA MET A 71 -2.94 8.52 15.49
C MET A 71 -4.31 8.19 16.10
N LEU A 72 -4.45 8.31 17.42
CA LEU A 72 -5.74 8.14 18.09
C LEU A 72 -6.76 9.17 17.62
N LEU A 73 -6.35 10.43 17.43
CA LEU A 73 -7.20 11.49 16.87
C LEU A 73 -7.72 11.09 15.49
N ALA A 74 -6.87 10.60 14.60
CA ALA A 74 -7.29 10.15 13.27
C ALA A 74 -8.29 8.98 13.34
N ILE A 75 -8.01 7.96 14.16
CA ILE A 75 -8.88 6.78 14.31
C ILE A 75 -10.23 7.17 14.91
N VAL A 76 -10.24 7.92 16.01
CA VAL A 76 -11.46 8.35 16.70
C VAL A 76 -12.27 9.27 15.79
N TYR A 77 -11.64 10.23 15.10
CA TYR A 77 -12.33 11.12 14.17
C TYR A 77 -12.99 10.34 13.02
N ILE A 78 -12.27 9.41 12.38
CA ILE A 78 -12.83 8.58 11.30
C ILE A 78 -13.99 7.74 11.84
N ALA A 79 -13.83 7.10 13.00
CA ALA A 79 -14.87 6.28 13.59
C ALA A 79 -16.15 7.08 13.91
N LEU A 80 -16.01 8.25 14.55
CA LEU A 80 -17.14 9.12 14.89
C LEU A 80 -17.78 9.77 13.67
N SER A 81 -17.02 10.06 12.61
CA SER A 81 -17.54 10.66 11.37
C SER A 81 -18.49 9.74 10.59
N ASN A 82 -18.50 8.44 10.89
CA ASN A 82 -19.42 7.47 10.28
C ASN A 82 -20.73 7.31 11.06
N ILE A 83 -20.94 8.06 12.15
CA ILE A 83 -22.15 7.97 12.98
C ILE A 83 -23.06 9.16 12.67
N ASP A 84 -24.30 8.90 12.27
CA ASP A 84 -25.29 9.92 11.82
C ASP A 84 -25.52 11.06 12.83
N ILE A 85 -25.40 10.78 14.13
CA ILE A 85 -25.57 11.79 15.20
C ILE A 85 -24.54 12.93 15.08
N PHE A 86 -23.33 12.62 14.61
CA PHE A 86 -22.24 13.58 14.47
C PHE A 86 -22.22 14.30 13.13
N ASP A 87 -22.96 13.81 12.12
CA ASP A 87 -23.05 14.44 10.79
C ASP A 87 -23.73 15.81 10.87
N ASN A 88 -24.77 15.92 11.72
CA ASN A 88 -25.50 17.18 11.94
C ASN A 88 -24.82 18.13 12.94
N ASN A 89 -23.79 17.68 13.67
CA ASN A 89 -23.13 18.46 14.72
C ASN A 89 -21.59 18.39 14.63
N PRO A 90 -20.97 19.04 13.63
CA PRO A 90 -19.52 19.07 13.47
C PRO A 90 -18.73 19.55 14.71
N PRO A 91 -19.21 20.56 15.48
CA PRO A 91 -18.49 20.97 16.69
C PRO A 91 -18.42 19.87 17.76
N ALA A 92 -19.48 19.08 17.91
CA ALA A 92 -19.49 17.95 18.85
C ALA A 92 -18.52 16.85 18.39
N LEU A 93 -18.48 16.54 17.08
CA LEU A 93 -17.53 15.61 16.50
C LEU A 93 -16.08 15.99 16.84
N TRP A 94 -15.71 17.24 16.57
CA TRP A 94 -14.36 17.75 16.86
C TRP A 94 -14.04 17.68 18.36
N THR A 95 -14.97 18.14 19.20
CA THR A 95 -14.79 18.17 20.66
C THR A 95 -14.52 16.77 21.21
N VAL A 96 -15.35 15.79 20.86
CA VAL A 96 -15.18 14.40 21.32
C VAL A 96 -13.92 13.79 20.73
N SER A 97 -13.64 14.02 19.44
CA SER A 97 -12.46 13.48 18.77
C SER A 97 -11.14 13.99 19.35
N ILE A 98 -11.12 15.20 19.95
CA ILE A 98 -9.92 15.76 20.59
C ILE A 98 -9.82 15.30 22.04
N ILE A 99 -10.92 15.38 22.80
CA ILE A 99 -10.91 15.07 24.24
C ILE A 99 -10.54 13.60 24.48
N VAL A 100 -11.09 12.67 23.71
CA VAL A 100 -10.87 11.23 23.92
C VAL A 100 -9.37 10.86 23.79
N PRO A 101 -8.67 11.18 22.69
CA PRO A 101 -7.22 10.95 22.57
C PRO A 101 -6.39 11.69 23.61
N ILE A 102 -6.74 12.94 23.99
CA ILE A 102 -6.02 13.66 25.06
C ILE A 102 -6.06 12.85 26.36
N LEU A 103 -7.26 12.39 26.76
CA LEU A 103 -7.42 11.58 27.96
C LEU A 103 -6.66 10.25 27.84
N SER A 104 -6.75 9.57 26.69
CA SER A 104 -6.03 8.32 26.46
C SER A 104 -4.51 8.48 26.60
N VAL A 105 -3.92 9.52 26.00
CA VAL A 105 -2.47 9.76 26.05
C VAL A 105 -2.02 10.25 27.42
N ARG A 106 -2.87 10.98 28.14
CA ARG A 106 -2.56 11.45 29.50
C ARG A 106 -2.45 10.31 30.50
N PHE A 107 -3.27 9.27 30.36
CA PHE A 107 -3.32 8.14 31.31
C PHE A 107 -2.60 6.88 30.82
N ILE A 108 -1.99 6.88 29.62
CA ILE A 108 -1.25 5.73 29.13
C ILE A 108 0.04 5.53 29.94
N ASN A 109 0.27 4.32 30.43
CA ASN A 109 1.53 3.97 31.07
C ASN A 109 2.62 3.73 30.01
N TRP A 110 3.88 3.78 30.45
CA TRP A 110 5.02 3.56 29.58
C TRP A 110 5.02 2.16 28.93
N GLN A 111 4.63 1.12 29.68
CA GLN A 111 4.64 -0.25 29.17
C GLN A 111 3.70 -0.43 27.96
N TRP A 112 2.50 0.15 28.02
CA TRP A 112 1.53 0.12 26.93
C TRP A 112 2.00 0.93 25.73
N LEU A 113 2.52 2.14 25.95
CA LEU A 113 3.06 2.98 24.87
C LEU A 113 4.20 2.25 24.15
N ASN A 114 5.16 1.69 24.90
CA ASN A 114 6.28 0.95 24.34
C ASN A 114 5.82 -0.30 23.57
N THR A 115 4.83 -1.03 24.08
CA THR A 115 4.26 -2.20 23.39
C THR A 115 3.66 -1.83 22.02
N VAL A 116 2.95 -0.70 21.97
CA VAL A 116 2.41 -0.17 20.72
C VAL A 116 3.53 0.26 19.76
N LEU A 117 4.54 0.98 20.26
CA LEU A 117 5.68 1.43 19.47
C LEU A 117 6.49 0.25 18.89
N LEU A 118 6.72 -0.79 19.68
CA LEU A 118 7.38 -2.01 19.22
C LEU A 118 6.62 -2.64 18.04
N SER A 119 5.29 -2.67 18.11
CA SER A 119 4.45 -3.17 17.01
C SER A 119 4.62 -2.34 15.73
N TYR A 120 4.72 -1.01 15.86
CA TYR A 120 5.00 -0.11 14.73
C TYR A 120 6.42 -0.24 14.20
N GLN A 121 7.41 -0.48 15.07
CA GLN A 121 8.77 -0.76 14.63
C GLN A 121 8.81 -2.04 13.81
N VAL A 122 8.14 -3.11 14.25
CA VAL A 122 8.02 -4.37 13.48
C VAL A 122 7.34 -4.11 12.13
N LEU A 123 6.27 -3.31 12.09
CA LEU A 123 5.62 -2.94 10.82
C LEU A 123 6.55 -2.13 9.92
N GLY A 124 7.26 -1.15 10.47
CA GLY A 124 8.21 -0.32 9.73
C GLY A 124 9.36 -1.13 9.17
N VAL A 125 9.89 -2.06 9.96
CA VAL A 125 10.87 -3.07 9.58
C VAL A 125 10.33 -3.96 8.46
N ALA A 126 9.11 -4.49 8.61
CA ALA A 126 8.48 -5.31 7.60
C ALA A 126 8.29 -4.55 6.28
N LEU A 127 7.84 -3.29 6.34
CA LEU A 127 7.70 -2.45 5.15
C LEU A 127 9.06 -2.15 4.51
N ALA A 128 10.06 -1.74 5.29
CA ALA A 128 11.39 -1.43 4.79
C ALA A 128 12.10 -2.64 4.17
N GLY A 129 11.86 -3.85 4.68
CA GLY A 129 12.39 -5.08 4.10
C GLY A 129 11.58 -5.60 2.90
N ILE A 130 10.27 -5.76 3.07
CA ILE A 130 9.38 -6.43 2.10
C ILE A 130 9.08 -5.52 0.90
N LEU A 131 8.92 -4.22 1.09
CA LEU A 131 8.48 -3.32 0.01
C LEU A 131 9.53 -3.20 -1.12
N PRO A 132 10.82 -2.96 -0.85
CA PRO A 132 11.83 -2.98 -1.91
C PRO A 132 11.91 -4.34 -2.61
N PHE A 133 11.74 -5.44 -1.87
CA PHE A 133 11.70 -6.79 -2.44
C PHE A 133 10.52 -6.98 -3.41
N ILE A 134 9.30 -6.59 -3.04
CA ILE A 134 8.11 -6.67 -3.91
C ILE A 134 8.29 -5.80 -5.16
N ILE A 135 8.79 -4.56 -4.99
CA ILE A 135 9.02 -3.65 -6.11
C ILE A 135 10.05 -4.24 -7.07
N TYR A 136 11.15 -4.77 -6.53
CA TYR A 136 12.19 -5.41 -7.33
C TYR A 136 11.67 -6.64 -8.08
N LEU A 137 10.95 -7.52 -7.38
CA LEU A 137 10.27 -8.68 -7.96
C LEU A 137 9.38 -8.27 -9.14
N TYR A 138 8.57 -7.22 -8.95
CA TYR A 138 7.68 -6.70 -9.98
C TYR A 138 8.45 -6.20 -11.21
N PHE A 139 9.50 -5.41 -11.02
CA PHE A 139 10.32 -4.92 -12.13
C PHE A 139 11.00 -6.07 -12.87
N LEU A 140 11.58 -7.02 -12.13
CA LEU A 140 12.29 -8.15 -12.71
C LEU A 140 11.38 -9.01 -13.60
N HIS A 141 10.13 -9.22 -13.18
CA HIS A 141 9.17 -10.03 -13.93
C HIS A 141 8.51 -9.30 -15.11
N ASN A 142 8.46 -7.97 -15.09
CA ASN A 142 7.83 -7.18 -16.15
C ASN A 142 8.82 -6.60 -17.15
N ALA A 143 10.09 -6.42 -16.76
CA ALA A 143 11.12 -5.84 -17.64
C ALA A 143 11.64 -6.84 -18.69
N SER A 144 11.67 -8.14 -18.39
CA SER A 144 12.17 -9.15 -19.33
C SER A 144 11.50 -10.51 -19.18
N ASN A 145 11.14 -11.12 -20.32
CA ASN A 145 10.70 -12.52 -20.40
C ASN A 145 11.89 -13.50 -20.35
N ASP A 146 13.11 -13.03 -20.59
CA ASP A 146 14.32 -13.86 -20.56
C ASP A 146 14.67 -14.26 -19.12
N GLY A 147 14.77 -15.57 -18.89
CA GLY A 147 15.16 -16.13 -17.59
C GLY A 147 16.60 -15.78 -17.20
N THR A 148 17.48 -15.51 -18.17
CA THR A 148 18.87 -15.14 -17.90
C THR A 148 18.95 -13.76 -17.25
N VAL A 149 18.25 -12.77 -17.80
CA VAL A 149 18.15 -11.41 -17.24
C VAL A 149 17.57 -11.45 -15.81
N ARG A 150 16.55 -12.28 -15.57
CA ARG A 150 15.98 -12.44 -14.23
C ARG A 150 16.96 -13.02 -13.23
N LYS A 151 17.69 -14.08 -13.60
CA LYS A 151 18.73 -14.68 -12.75
C LYS A 151 19.83 -13.67 -12.41
N ILE A 152 20.30 -12.90 -13.40
CA ILE A 152 21.30 -11.84 -13.19
C ILE A 152 20.75 -10.79 -12.21
N GLY A 153 19.50 -10.37 -12.39
CA GLY A 153 18.88 -9.43 -11.46
C GLY A 153 18.78 -9.98 -10.04
N TRP A 154 18.40 -11.24 -9.84
CA TRP A 154 18.40 -11.85 -8.51
C TRP A 154 19.79 -11.90 -7.88
N ILE A 155 20.83 -12.25 -8.65
CA ILE A 155 22.22 -12.24 -8.17
C ILE A 155 22.62 -10.83 -7.74
N PHE A 156 22.34 -9.82 -8.56
CA PHE A 156 22.62 -8.43 -8.23
C PHE A 156 21.93 -8.00 -6.92
N PHE A 157 20.65 -8.35 -6.75
CA PHE A 157 19.89 -8.03 -5.54
C PHE A 157 20.47 -8.70 -4.29
N ILE A 158 20.87 -9.97 -4.39
CA ILE A 158 21.55 -10.70 -3.31
C ILE A 158 22.86 -10.00 -2.92
N VAL A 159 23.67 -9.58 -3.89
CA VAL A 159 24.94 -8.88 -3.62
C VAL A 159 24.70 -7.54 -2.92
N VAL A 160 23.68 -6.77 -3.32
CA VAL A 160 23.31 -5.51 -2.66
C VAL A 160 22.91 -5.76 -1.20
N TYR A 161 22.02 -6.73 -0.95
CA TYR A 161 21.58 -7.04 0.40
C TYR A 161 22.67 -7.66 1.28
N PHE A 162 23.59 -8.42 0.68
CA PHE A 162 24.79 -8.89 1.37
C PHE A 162 25.69 -7.71 1.79
N GLY A 163 25.88 -6.72 0.92
CA GLY A 163 26.61 -5.49 1.24
C GLY A 163 25.95 -4.67 2.36
N LEU A 164 24.62 -4.52 2.32
CA LEU A 164 23.85 -3.85 3.37
C LEU A 164 23.93 -4.61 4.70
N TRP A 165 23.81 -5.93 4.67
CA TRP A 165 23.96 -6.77 5.86
C TRP A 165 25.35 -6.63 6.48
N SER A 166 26.41 -6.68 5.66
CA SER A 166 27.80 -6.57 6.11
C SER A 166 28.16 -5.18 6.65
N THR A 167 27.42 -4.14 6.28
CA THR A 167 27.69 -2.75 6.71
C THR A 167 26.71 -2.26 7.78
N ALA A 168 25.66 -3.02 8.07
CA ALA A 168 24.68 -2.68 9.09
C ALA A 168 25.29 -2.80 10.49
N THR A 169 25.39 -1.67 11.19
CA THR A 169 25.89 -1.61 12.58
C THR A 169 24.81 -1.84 13.63
N THR A 170 23.53 -1.79 13.25
CA THR A 170 22.39 -2.00 14.16
C THR A 170 21.85 -3.40 13.95
N GLU A 171 21.86 -4.21 15.01
CA GLU A 171 21.48 -5.64 14.97
C GLU A 171 20.11 -5.85 14.31
N GLY A 172 19.09 -5.09 14.73
CA GLY A 172 17.74 -5.23 14.18
C GLY A 172 17.63 -4.95 12.67
N TYR A 173 18.47 -4.07 12.11
CA TYR A 173 18.48 -3.84 10.67
C TYR A 173 19.28 -4.90 9.92
N SER A 174 20.37 -5.37 10.52
CA SER A 174 21.20 -6.44 9.97
C SER A 174 20.38 -7.72 9.77
N GLU A 175 19.57 -8.11 10.74
CA GLU A 175 18.70 -9.30 10.63
C GLU A 175 17.73 -9.23 9.44
N ILE A 176 17.14 -8.07 9.17
CA ILE A 176 16.21 -7.88 8.05
C ILE A 176 16.93 -8.06 6.72
N TYR A 177 18.12 -7.46 6.58
CA TYR A 177 18.91 -7.58 5.37
C TYR A 177 19.35 -9.01 5.14
N PHE A 178 19.74 -9.72 6.20
CA PHE A 178 20.07 -11.14 6.16
C PHE A 178 18.88 -11.98 5.69
N TRP A 179 17.71 -11.87 6.34
CA TRP A 179 16.54 -12.64 5.94
C TRP A 179 16.06 -12.32 4.53
N THR A 180 16.12 -11.05 4.12
CA THR A 180 15.76 -10.64 2.75
C THR A 180 16.73 -11.23 1.72
N MET A 181 18.03 -11.29 2.05
CA MET A 181 19.04 -11.96 1.23
C MET A 181 18.73 -13.47 1.08
N ILE A 182 18.39 -14.16 2.17
CA ILE A 182 18.03 -15.59 2.15
C ILE A 182 16.77 -15.82 1.30
N ILE A 183 15.73 -15.00 1.48
CA ILE A 183 14.51 -15.07 0.67
C ILE A 183 14.83 -14.85 -0.81
N SER A 184 15.69 -13.90 -1.13
CA SER A 184 16.12 -13.63 -2.51
C SER A 184 16.89 -14.80 -3.12
N LEU A 185 17.70 -15.49 -2.32
CA LEU A 185 18.39 -16.72 -2.73
C LEU A 185 17.40 -17.85 -3.02
N ILE A 186 16.38 -18.02 -2.18
CA ILE A 186 15.28 -18.97 -2.42
C ILE A 186 14.57 -18.63 -3.74
N PHE A 187 14.22 -17.36 -3.95
CA PHE A 187 13.57 -16.92 -5.18
C PHE A 187 14.44 -17.09 -6.43
N LEU A 188 15.77 -16.93 -6.32
CA LEU A 188 16.70 -17.23 -7.41
C LEU A 188 16.64 -18.71 -7.81
N ILE A 189 16.62 -19.62 -6.83
CA ILE A 189 16.53 -21.07 -7.06
C ILE A 189 15.18 -21.43 -7.70
N PHE A 190 14.09 -20.80 -7.26
CA PHE A 190 12.73 -21.08 -7.72
C PHE A 190 12.22 -20.16 -8.85
N ASP A 191 13.05 -19.31 -9.46
CA ASP A 191 12.63 -18.30 -10.44
C ASP A 191 11.78 -18.90 -11.56
N GLY A 192 12.21 -20.05 -12.11
CA GLY A 192 11.49 -20.73 -13.18
C GLY A 192 10.09 -21.22 -12.76
N THR A 193 9.94 -21.69 -11.53
CA THR A 193 8.65 -22.17 -10.99
C THR A 193 7.70 -21.01 -10.74
N ILE A 194 8.20 -19.95 -10.11
CA ILE A 194 7.44 -18.73 -9.80
C ILE A 194 6.99 -18.06 -11.10
N HIS A 195 7.87 -17.93 -12.08
CA HIS A 195 7.54 -17.33 -13.37
C HIS A 195 6.44 -18.11 -14.11
N LYS A 196 6.52 -19.45 -14.13
CA LYS A 196 5.46 -20.29 -14.72
C LYS A 196 4.12 -20.11 -14.01
N ALA A 197 4.12 -20.02 -12.68
CA ALA A 197 2.91 -19.80 -11.89
C ALA A 197 2.28 -18.43 -12.18
N LEU A 198 3.09 -17.36 -12.20
CA LEU A 198 2.64 -16.00 -12.52
C LEU A 198 2.14 -15.88 -13.96
N MET A 199 2.83 -16.49 -14.92
CA MET A 199 2.37 -16.52 -16.31
C MET A 199 1.03 -17.24 -16.41
N LYS A 200 0.87 -18.41 -15.78
CA LYS A 200 -0.43 -19.14 -15.76
C LYS A 200 -1.58 -18.27 -15.25
N GLN A 201 -1.34 -17.45 -14.22
CA GLN A 201 -2.33 -16.47 -13.75
C GLN A 201 -2.63 -15.38 -14.77
N LYS A 202 -1.60 -14.82 -15.43
CA LYS A 202 -1.78 -13.83 -16.52
C LYS A 202 -2.57 -14.42 -17.69
N TRP A 203 -2.30 -15.66 -18.09
CA TRP A 203 -3.04 -16.36 -19.14
C TRP A 203 -4.51 -16.53 -18.76
N LYS A 204 -4.79 -16.99 -17.53
CA LYS A 204 -6.16 -17.12 -17.03
C LYS A 204 -6.89 -15.78 -17.02
N GLN A 205 -6.24 -14.72 -16.54
CA GLN A 205 -6.82 -13.38 -16.53
C GLN A 205 -7.06 -12.82 -17.95
N ALA A 206 -6.13 -13.08 -18.89
CA ALA A 206 -6.28 -12.69 -20.29
C ALA A 206 -7.44 -13.44 -20.96
N GLU A 207 -7.57 -14.73 -20.70
CA GLU A 207 -8.68 -15.56 -21.16
C GLU A 207 -10.02 -15.05 -20.61
N ASP A 208 -10.12 -14.82 -19.30
CA ASP A 208 -11.31 -14.24 -18.66
C ASP A 208 -11.67 -12.88 -19.27
N SER A 209 -10.68 -12.01 -19.50
CA SER A 209 -10.90 -10.70 -20.12
C SER A 209 -11.34 -10.80 -21.59
N GLY A 210 -10.81 -11.78 -22.33
CA GLY A 210 -11.20 -12.07 -23.71
C GLY A 210 -12.64 -12.57 -23.80
N PHE A 211 -13.04 -13.44 -22.86
CA PHE A 211 -14.43 -13.87 -22.75
C PHE A 211 -15.38 -12.71 -22.41
N VAL A 212 -15.01 -11.83 -21.49
CA VAL A 212 -15.81 -10.63 -21.17
C VAL A 212 -15.96 -9.73 -22.39
N GLN A 213 -14.89 -9.48 -23.15
CA GLN A 213 -14.98 -8.69 -24.39
C GLN A 213 -15.84 -9.39 -25.46
N ALA A 214 -15.73 -10.71 -25.61
CA ALA A 214 -16.53 -11.47 -26.55
C ALA A 214 -18.03 -11.44 -26.18
N ILE A 215 -18.36 -11.54 -24.90
CA ILE A 215 -19.73 -11.40 -24.38
C ILE A 215 -20.25 -9.98 -24.65
N SER A 216 -19.45 -8.94 -24.38
CA SER A 216 -19.81 -7.55 -24.64
C SER A 216 -20.12 -7.30 -26.13
N LYS A 217 -19.31 -7.83 -27.05
CA LYS A 217 -19.58 -7.75 -28.51
C LYS A 217 -20.88 -8.45 -28.90
N ILE A 218 -21.18 -9.62 -28.35
CA ILE A 218 -22.44 -10.33 -28.60
C ILE A 218 -23.63 -9.52 -28.07
N ASP A 219 -23.52 -8.93 -26.89
CA ASP A 219 -24.57 -8.09 -26.30
C ASP A 219 -24.80 -6.82 -27.14
N GLU A 220 -23.74 -6.24 -27.73
CA GLU A 220 -23.86 -5.14 -28.67
C GLU A 220 -24.52 -5.55 -30.01
N GLU A 221 -24.17 -6.71 -30.57
CA GLU A 221 -24.82 -7.25 -31.78
C GLU A 221 -26.31 -7.53 -31.55
N LEU A 222 -26.68 -8.08 -30.40
CA LEU A 222 -28.08 -8.28 -29.99
C LEU A 222 -28.83 -6.95 -29.89
N ARG A 223 -28.19 -5.91 -29.34
CA ARG A 223 -28.77 -4.57 -29.27
C ARG A 223 -29.02 -4.00 -30.67
N ARG A 224 -28.02 -4.07 -31.55
CA ARG A 224 -28.14 -3.62 -32.95
C ARG A 224 -29.23 -4.37 -33.73
N LEU A 225 -29.40 -5.68 -33.51
CA LEU A 225 -30.46 -6.47 -34.13
C LEU A 225 -31.86 -6.06 -33.67
N ARG A 226 -32.01 -5.63 -32.40
CA ARG A 226 -33.28 -5.13 -31.87
C ARG A 226 -33.62 -3.74 -32.42
N GLU A 227 -32.63 -2.85 -32.48
CA GLU A 227 -32.78 -1.51 -33.05
C GLU A 227 -33.15 -1.53 -34.54
N LYS A 228 -32.57 -2.46 -35.33
CA LYS A 228 -32.89 -2.63 -36.76
C LYS A 228 -34.21 -3.35 -37.04
N GLY A 229 -35.01 -3.65 -36.02
CA GLY A 229 -36.15 -4.57 -36.08
C GLY A 229 -37.24 -4.26 -37.13
N GLY A 230 -37.33 -3.02 -37.63
CA GLY A 230 -38.25 -2.66 -38.71
C GLY A 230 -37.79 -3.05 -40.13
N SER A 231 -36.50 -3.37 -40.33
CA SER A 231 -35.90 -3.58 -41.65
C SER A 231 -35.61 -5.04 -42.02
N ILE A 232 -35.66 -5.96 -41.05
CA ILE A 232 -35.29 -7.36 -41.21
C ILE A 232 -36.53 -8.24 -41.00
N PRO A 233 -36.85 -9.18 -41.91
CA PRO A 233 -37.95 -10.13 -41.72
C PRO A 233 -37.86 -10.85 -40.35
N GLU A 234 -38.98 -10.93 -39.64
CA GLU A 234 -39.01 -11.38 -38.24
C GLU A 234 -38.45 -12.80 -38.05
N SER A 235 -38.64 -13.68 -39.05
CA SER A 235 -38.11 -15.05 -39.05
C SER A 235 -36.58 -15.09 -39.04
N ILE A 236 -35.93 -14.22 -39.82
CA ILE A 236 -34.46 -14.09 -39.88
C ILE A 236 -33.93 -13.52 -38.57
N ARG A 237 -34.59 -12.46 -38.05
CA ARG A 237 -34.22 -11.85 -36.78
C ARG A 237 -34.25 -12.85 -35.62
N LYS A 238 -35.35 -13.61 -35.46
CA LYS A 238 -35.47 -14.65 -34.42
C LYS A 238 -34.40 -15.74 -34.56
N ARG A 239 -34.02 -16.10 -35.79
CA ARG A 239 -32.98 -17.11 -36.04
C ARG A 239 -31.60 -16.61 -35.61
N GLU A 240 -31.22 -15.38 -35.96
CA GLU A 240 -29.95 -14.77 -35.56
C GLU A 240 -29.89 -14.50 -34.05
N GLU A 241 -30.97 -13.99 -33.43
CA GLU A 241 -31.03 -13.79 -31.98
C GLU A 241 -30.84 -15.11 -31.22
N ARG A 242 -31.48 -16.19 -31.66
CA ARG A 242 -31.26 -17.54 -31.10
C ARG A 242 -29.82 -18.01 -31.25
N LYS A 243 -29.16 -17.71 -32.38
CA LYS A 243 -27.76 -18.08 -32.64
C LYS A 243 -26.81 -17.32 -31.71
N LEU A 244 -27.01 -16.01 -31.53
CA LEU A 244 -26.22 -15.18 -30.62
C LEU A 244 -26.41 -15.58 -29.16
N HIS A 245 -27.65 -15.85 -28.71
CA HIS A 245 -27.90 -16.36 -27.37
C HIS A 245 -27.26 -17.72 -27.11
N ARG A 246 -27.22 -18.62 -28.11
CA ARG A 246 -26.50 -19.91 -27.99
C ARG A 246 -25.00 -19.69 -27.81
N ARG A 247 -24.37 -18.81 -28.61
CA ARG A 247 -22.96 -18.45 -28.47
C ARG A 247 -22.66 -17.83 -27.10
N ARG A 248 -23.47 -16.87 -26.66
CA ARG A 248 -23.37 -16.26 -25.32
C ARG A 248 -23.42 -17.30 -24.20
N ARG A 249 -24.36 -18.24 -24.26
CA ARG A 249 -24.46 -19.34 -23.28
C ARG A 249 -23.24 -20.26 -23.32
N GLN A 250 -22.67 -20.54 -24.49
CA GLN A 250 -21.45 -21.35 -24.61
C GLN A 250 -20.26 -20.65 -23.95
N LEU A 251 -20.09 -19.34 -24.15
CA LEU A 251 -19.03 -18.56 -23.50
C LEU A 251 -19.23 -18.49 -21.98
N LEU A 252 -20.47 -18.27 -21.51
CA LEU A 252 -20.77 -18.26 -20.07
C LEU A 252 -20.46 -19.59 -19.38
N LYS A 253 -20.65 -20.73 -20.07
CA LYS A 253 -20.28 -22.06 -19.56
C LYS A 253 -18.78 -22.29 -19.40
N HIS A 254 -17.94 -21.50 -20.09
CA HIS A 254 -16.48 -21.58 -19.95
C HIS A 254 -15.96 -20.72 -18.79
N ILE A 255 -16.76 -19.74 -18.33
CA ILE A 255 -16.44 -18.87 -17.20
C ILE A 255 -16.87 -19.50 -15.86
N SER A 256 -17.96 -20.29 -15.87
CA SER A 256 -18.52 -20.97 -14.69
C SER A 256 -17.78 -22.26 -14.34
#